data_AF-A0A7M7P3I9-F1
#
_entry.id   AF-A0A7M7P3I9-F1
#
_cell.length_a   1.000
_cell.length_b   1.000
_cell.length_c   1.000
_cell.angle_alpha   90.00
_cell.angle_beta   90.00
_cell.angle_gamma   90.00
#
_symmetry.space_group_name_H-M   'P 1'
#
loop_
_entity.id
_entity.type
_entity.pdbx_description
1 polymer ?
#
loop_
_entity_poly.entity_id
_entity_poly.type
_entity_poly.pdbx_seq_one_letter_code
_entity_poly.pdbx_strand_id
1 'polypeptide(L)'
;MAEGLNKSFPPKIGASIAQSVDFGVAGASLAENAHQVEPPEIKKSRWYLLSSSFPHAIGVAGIKFIFNGDEMKIRRKSYIEDNEAEFAALLEHLANRTSRRHQDIDATFYDGNLKYTNLTELRLNAAHQLDTIVYATFGNEKLTVDNFSLALFEFGVCFTFNLDSTHRLQVLSPGATHGLVVILDVEQWNYYHQDSHPSRISAGFQLQAFDSKTSTPQVNDYGIAVGPGTKTRVGVTVHETHNIPPPHGKCGTKKLKYHDGYKVSLCQLECKTDFLVAACKCRAPYMAGPDRECNPLEIVCMNNAMEDFNSKATAACPCPRPCDVVTYATTVSQAKFPSDFYSKFLAETLTERRNRSLNAAYFSNSMCLINIFFNELSRQTNTQQEAYGFYSLLCDIGGSLGMWIGGSILTLCEVLDIIGYSIHKGRSS
;
A
#
# COMPACT_ATOMS: atom_id res chain seq x y z
N MET A 1 25.39 47.44 47.42
CA MET A 1 24.14 47.90 48.07
C MET A 1 23.14 46.77 47.97
N ALA A 2 22.77 46.24 49.15
CA ALA A 2 21.68 45.31 49.49
C ALA A 2 21.64 43.97 48.73
N GLU A 3 21.95 42.82 49.33
CA GLU A 3 21.13 42.09 50.34
C GLU A 3 19.71 41.87 49.81
N GLY A 4 19.19 40.66 49.59
CA GLY A 4 19.41 39.39 50.27
C GLY A 4 18.04 38.94 50.80
N LEU A 5 17.53 37.79 50.36
CA LEU A 5 16.58 36.99 51.15
C LEU A 5 16.69 35.53 50.74
N ASN A 6 17.34 34.79 51.64
CA ASN A 6 17.51 33.35 51.69
C ASN A 6 16.39 32.77 52.59
N LYS A 7 15.92 31.56 52.29
CA LYS A 7 15.13 30.57 53.08
C LYS A 7 14.27 29.79 52.07
N SER A 8 14.21 28.47 51.97
CA SER A 8 14.71 27.35 52.77
C SER A 8 14.30 26.06 52.03
N PHE A 9 15.24 25.14 51.75
CA PHE A 9 14.99 23.71 51.47
C PHE A 9 15.37 22.92 52.73
N PRO A 10 14.72 21.81 53.16
CA PRO A 10 14.50 20.53 52.41
C PRO A 10 13.13 19.83 52.77
N PRO A 11 12.82 18.52 52.55
CA PRO A 11 13.57 17.38 51.98
C PRO A 11 12.84 16.54 50.89
N LYS A 12 13.59 15.54 50.38
CA LYS A 12 13.29 14.50 49.36
C LYS A 12 11.95 13.77 49.56
N ILE A 13 11.34 13.31 48.45
CA ILE A 13 10.95 11.92 48.09
C ILE A 13 10.20 11.95 46.74
N GLY A 14 10.47 11.01 45.84
CA GLY A 14 9.62 10.71 44.69
C GLY A 14 10.38 10.35 43.42
N ALA A 15 10.74 9.07 43.30
CA ALA A 15 11.37 8.49 42.12
C ALA A 15 10.55 8.73 40.84
N SER A 16 11.17 9.28 39.79
CA SER A 16 10.63 9.22 38.44
C SER A 16 11.07 7.90 37.81
N ILE A 17 10.08 7.04 37.56
CA ILE A 17 10.25 5.77 36.87
C ILE A 17 10.52 6.09 35.40
N ALA A 18 11.80 6.10 35.02
CA ALA A 18 12.18 5.94 33.63
C ALA A 18 11.91 4.48 33.25
N GLN A 19 10.79 4.20 32.58
CA GLN A 19 10.56 2.89 31.98
C GLN A 19 11.50 2.73 30.78
N SER A 20 12.62 2.07 31.04
CA SER A 20 13.43 1.39 30.03
C SER A 20 12.57 0.31 29.38
N VAL A 21 12.37 0.40 28.06
CA VAL A 21 11.76 -0.68 27.27
C VAL A 21 12.78 -1.82 27.19
N ASP A 22 12.57 -2.85 28.00
CA ASP A 22 13.38 -4.06 28.06
C ASP A 22 12.90 -5.02 26.96
N PHE A 23 13.73 -5.29 25.96
CA PHE A 23 13.40 -6.22 24.88
C PHE A 23 13.65 -7.66 25.32
N GLY A 24 12.64 -8.25 25.96
CA GLY A 24 12.58 -9.70 26.21
C GLY A 24 12.41 -10.47 24.89
N VAL A 25 13.51 -10.99 24.34
CA VAL A 25 13.50 -11.96 23.24
C VAL A 25 13.78 -13.35 23.82
N ALA A 26 12.71 -14.05 24.18
CA ALA A 26 12.73 -15.46 24.55
C ALA A 26 12.99 -16.32 23.30
N GLY A 27 13.73 -17.41 23.50
CA GLY A 27 14.33 -18.22 22.46
C GLY A 27 13.36 -19.06 21.63
N ALA A 28 13.75 -19.27 20.37
CA ALA A 28 13.37 -20.42 19.56
C ALA A 28 14.63 -20.91 18.85
N SER A 29 14.95 -22.19 19.05
CA SER A 29 16.13 -22.87 18.53
C SER A 29 16.01 -23.17 17.04
N LEU A 30 17.01 -22.78 16.26
CA LEU A 30 17.37 -23.47 15.02
C LEU A 30 18.89 -23.36 14.86
N ALA A 31 19.57 -24.41 15.31
CA ALA A 31 20.96 -24.67 14.99
C ALA A 31 21.00 -25.40 13.63
N GLU A 32 21.91 -24.97 12.74
CA GLU A 32 22.99 -25.77 12.15
C GLU A 32 23.42 -25.23 10.77
N ASN A 33 24.75 -25.17 10.63
CA ASN A 33 25.55 -25.12 9.40
C ASN A 33 25.59 -23.81 8.57
N ALA A 34 26.66 -23.03 8.74
CA ALA A 34 27.35 -22.39 7.62
C ALA A 34 28.77 -21.93 8.00
N HIS A 35 29.76 -22.51 7.31
CA HIS A 35 31.19 -22.22 7.41
C HIS A 35 31.58 -20.79 6.96
N GLN A 36 32.67 -20.34 7.59
CA GLN A 36 33.42 -19.08 7.42
C GLN A 36 33.68 -18.71 5.95
N VAL A 37 33.46 -17.43 5.61
CA VAL A 37 34.16 -16.74 4.50
C VAL A 37 34.35 -15.28 4.89
N GLU A 38 35.60 -14.81 4.94
CA GLU A 38 36.01 -13.42 5.21
C GLU A 38 35.74 -12.50 3.98
N PRO A 39 35.45 -11.19 4.17
CA PRO A 39 35.33 -10.23 3.07
C PRO A 39 36.65 -9.49 2.77
N PRO A 40 36.95 -9.11 1.51
CA PRO A 40 38.13 -8.31 1.19
C PRO A 40 37.89 -6.79 1.30
N GLU A 41 39.00 -6.08 1.49
CA GLU A 41 39.11 -4.62 1.73
C GLU A 41 38.68 -3.74 0.54
N ILE A 42 37.94 -2.65 0.84
CA ILE A 42 37.58 -1.61 -0.13
C ILE A 42 38.59 -0.46 -0.06
N LYS A 43 39.35 -0.24 -1.15
CA LYS A 43 40.17 0.97 -1.35
C LYS A 43 39.36 2.07 -2.04
N LYS A 44 39.33 3.27 -1.43
CA LYS A 44 38.73 4.50 -1.95
C LYS A 44 39.58 5.11 -3.08
N SER A 45 38.95 5.73 -4.08
CA SER A 45 39.53 6.84 -4.83
C SER A 45 38.46 7.87 -5.23
N ARG A 46 38.86 9.16 -5.25
CA ARG A 46 38.07 10.39 -5.51
C ARG A 46 38.45 10.97 -6.88
N TRP A 47 37.60 11.90 -7.35
CA TRP A 47 37.73 12.97 -8.38
C TRP A 47 36.77 12.77 -9.58
N TYR A 48 35.58 13.41 -9.69
CA TYR A 48 35.11 14.82 -9.85
C TYR A 48 35.11 15.39 -11.30
N LEU A 49 33.94 15.97 -11.68
CA LEU A 49 33.64 17.06 -12.66
C LEU A 49 33.49 16.69 -14.16
N LEU A 50 32.43 17.04 -14.92
CA LEU A 50 31.65 18.31 -15.04
C LEU A 50 30.18 18.13 -15.51
N SER A 51 29.39 19.16 -15.17
CA SER A 51 28.01 19.59 -15.50
C SER A 51 27.68 19.72 -17.02
N SER A 52 26.46 19.89 -17.58
CA SER A 52 25.22 20.62 -17.26
C SER A 52 24.20 20.28 -18.40
N SER A 53 22.86 20.22 -18.23
CA SER A 53 21.92 21.35 -18.41
C SER A 53 20.42 20.89 -18.37
N PHE A 54 19.65 21.43 -17.40
CA PHE A 54 18.20 21.83 -17.34
C PHE A 54 17.03 21.03 -17.99
N PRO A 55 15.74 21.32 -17.69
CA PRO A 55 15.01 21.48 -16.40
C PRO A 55 13.66 20.71 -16.33
N HIS A 56 13.03 20.67 -15.15
CA HIS A 56 11.65 20.22 -14.85
C HIS A 56 11.36 18.71 -14.78
N ALA A 57 11.44 18.14 -13.57
CA ALA A 57 10.28 17.54 -12.89
C ALA A 57 10.75 16.89 -11.57
N ILE A 58 10.10 17.30 -10.48
CA ILE A 58 10.10 16.57 -9.22
C ILE A 58 9.21 15.36 -9.42
N GLY A 59 9.72 14.17 -9.08
CA GLY A 59 8.97 12.92 -9.08
C GLY A 59 9.76 11.83 -8.39
N VAL A 60 9.64 11.77 -7.06
CA VAL A 60 10.09 10.63 -6.25
C VAL A 60 9.08 9.50 -6.45
N ALA A 61 9.53 8.31 -6.85
CA ALA A 61 8.77 7.06 -6.77
C ALA A 61 9.73 5.89 -6.49
N GLY A 62 9.33 5.00 -5.56
CA GLY A 62 10.16 3.94 -4.98
C GLY A 62 9.94 2.52 -5.53
N ILE A 63 10.90 1.66 -5.15
CA ILE A 63 11.03 0.18 -5.19
C ILE A 63 11.01 -0.53 -6.56
N LYS A 64 12.15 -1.20 -6.89
CA LYS A 64 12.29 -2.66 -7.22
C LYS A 64 13.57 -3.05 -8.00
N PHE A 65 14.67 -3.32 -7.31
CA PHE A 65 15.72 -4.29 -7.70
C PHE A 65 16.70 -3.95 -8.86
N ILE A 66 17.97 -3.65 -8.49
CA ILE A 66 19.23 -3.72 -9.27
C ILE A 66 20.51 -4.55 -8.65
N PHE A 67 20.84 -5.86 -9.02
CA PHE A 67 22.07 -6.80 -8.98
C PHE A 67 23.30 -6.54 -9.91
N ASN A 68 24.49 -6.89 -9.39
CA ASN A 68 25.74 -7.16 -10.09
C ASN A 68 25.99 -8.68 -10.29
N GLY A 69 26.33 -9.12 -11.51
CA GLY A 69 26.53 -10.53 -11.88
C GLY A 69 27.71 -11.24 -11.18
N ASP A 70 28.68 -10.48 -10.65
CA ASP A 70 29.85 -11.09 -9.97
C ASP A 70 29.62 -11.33 -8.46
N GLU A 71 28.47 -10.92 -7.90
CA GLU A 71 28.16 -11.04 -6.47
C GLU A 71 26.85 -11.78 -6.15
N MET A 72 26.45 -12.78 -6.95
CA MET A 72 25.47 -13.78 -6.48
C MET A 72 26.09 -14.68 -5.39
N LYS A 73 26.28 -14.14 -4.18
CA LYS A 73 26.59 -14.96 -2.99
C LYS A 73 25.32 -15.68 -2.54
N ILE A 74 25.18 -16.91 -3.04
CA ILE A 74 24.28 -18.00 -2.63
C ILE A 74 24.21 -18.12 -1.10
N ARG A 75 23.38 -17.35 -0.39
CA ARG A 75 23.38 -17.37 1.10
C ARG A 75 22.06 -17.15 1.84
N ARG A 76 20.89 -17.43 1.24
CA ARG A 76 19.70 -17.75 2.05
C ARG A 76 19.08 -19.07 1.63
N LYS A 77 19.54 -20.09 2.35
CA LYS A 77 19.29 -21.53 2.28
C LYS A 77 19.91 -22.21 1.06
N SER A 78 20.73 -23.19 1.37
CA SER A 78 21.09 -24.37 0.60
C SER A 78 19.86 -25.22 0.17
N TYR A 79 18.76 -24.59 -0.24
CA TYR A 79 17.47 -25.18 -0.62
C TYR A 79 16.80 -24.33 -1.71
N ILE A 80 17.54 -23.94 -2.74
CA ILE A 80 16.91 -23.54 -4.01
C ILE A 80 16.63 -24.87 -4.72
N GLU A 81 15.36 -25.25 -4.83
CA GLU A 81 14.97 -26.30 -5.77
C GLU A 81 15.31 -25.83 -7.19
N ASP A 82 15.75 -26.73 -8.08
CA ASP A 82 16.25 -26.38 -9.43
C ASP A 82 15.32 -25.41 -10.19
N ASN A 83 14.02 -25.47 -9.93
CA ASN A 83 12.97 -24.65 -10.53
C ASN A 83 13.10 -23.14 -10.22
N GLU A 84 13.52 -22.77 -9.01
CA GLU A 84 13.67 -21.36 -8.62
C GLU A 84 14.92 -20.73 -9.27
N ALA A 85 16.00 -21.50 -9.42
CA ALA A 85 17.19 -21.09 -10.15
C ALA A 85 16.91 -20.92 -11.65
N GLU A 86 16.19 -21.87 -12.25
CA GLU A 86 15.77 -21.76 -13.65
C GLU A 86 14.87 -20.55 -13.89
N PHE A 87 13.96 -20.24 -12.96
CA PHE A 87 13.09 -19.06 -13.08
C PHE A 87 13.89 -17.75 -12.98
N ALA A 88 14.85 -17.67 -12.07
CA ALA A 88 15.73 -16.53 -11.95
C ALA A 88 16.55 -16.31 -13.24
N ALA A 89 17.09 -17.38 -13.82
CA ALA A 89 17.82 -17.33 -15.09
C ALA A 89 16.93 -16.90 -16.26
N LEU A 90 15.66 -17.33 -16.30
CA LEU A 90 14.68 -16.85 -17.28
C LEU A 90 14.45 -15.35 -17.14
N LEU A 91 14.22 -14.86 -15.91
CA LEU A 91 14.01 -13.42 -15.66
C LEU A 91 15.23 -12.59 -16.07
N GLU A 92 16.44 -13.09 -15.83
CA GLU A 92 17.68 -12.45 -16.27
C GLU A 92 17.80 -12.41 -17.81
N HIS A 93 17.48 -13.52 -18.49
CA HIS A 93 17.44 -13.58 -19.95
C HIS A 93 16.46 -12.55 -20.54
N LEU A 94 15.30 -12.38 -19.89
CA LEU A 94 14.30 -11.37 -20.27
C LEU A 94 14.79 -9.94 -19.98
N ALA A 95 15.48 -9.73 -18.86
CA ALA A 95 16.00 -8.43 -18.45
C ALA A 95 17.10 -7.90 -19.40
N ASN A 96 17.98 -8.78 -19.88
CA ASN A 96 19.08 -8.44 -20.79
C ASN A 96 18.62 -8.11 -22.22
N ARG A 97 17.36 -8.40 -22.59
CA ARG A 97 16.79 -7.98 -23.88
C ARG A 97 16.42 -6.51 -23.85
N THR A 98 17.39 -5.66 -24.13
CA THR A 98 17.13 -4.28 -24.54
C THR A 98 16.47 -4.28 -25.93
N SER A 99 15.20 -3.85 -26.00
CA SER A 99 14.62 -3.24 -27.22
C SER A 99 14.17 -4.12 -28.41
N ARG A 100 13.84 -5.41 -28.24
CA ARG A 100 13.13 -6.18 -29.31
C ARG A 100 11.79 -6.73 -28.85
N ARG A 101 10.74 -5.92 -29.06
CA ARG A 101 9.33 -6.34 -28.94
C ARG A 101 9.08 -7.47 -29.97
N HIS A 102 8.53 -8.60 -29.51
CA HIS A 102 7.96 -9.70 -30.32
C HIS A 102 8.88 -10.81 -30.89
N GLN A 103 10.01 -11.18 -30.28
CA GLN A 103 10.67 -12.45 -30.63
C GLN A 103 10.35 -13.55 -29.62
N ASP A 104 9.75 -14.64 -30.12
CA ASP A 104 9.53 -15.89 -29.40
C ASP A 104 10.81 -16.32 -28.68
N ILE A 105 10.68 -16.70 -27.42
CA ILE A 105 11.78 -17.25 -26.64
C ILE A 105 11.89 -18.70 -27.03
N ASP A 106 13.11 -19.15 -27.33
CA ASP A 106 13.40 -20.57 -27.40
C ASP A 106 13.34 -21.14 -25.98
N ALA A 107 12.11 -21.42 -25.53
CA ALA A 107 11.80 -21.87 -24.19
C ALA A 107 12.26 -23.32 -23.94
N THR A 108 12.77 -24.01 -24.98
CA THR A 108 13.23 -25.40 -24.92
C THR A 108 14.36 -25.60 -23.91
N PHE A 109 15.16 -24.56 -23.64
CA PHE A 109 16.21 -24.59 -22.62
C PHE A 109 15.68 -24.63 -21.16
N TYR A 110 14.44 -24.16 -20.96
CA TYR A 110 13.80 -24.00 -19.64
C TYR A 110 12.57 -24.91 -19.46
N ASP A 111 12.28 -25.78 -20.45
CA ASP A 111 10.99 -26.48 -20.62
C ASP A 111 10.81 -27.71 -19.70
N GLY A 112 11.83 -28.07 -18.92
CA GLY A 112 11.81 -29.26 -18.06
C GLY A 112 10.86 -29.12 -16.86
N ASN A 113 11.14 -28.17 -15.96
CA ASN A 113 10.41 -28.06 -14.70
C ASN A 113 9.51 -26.82 -14.59
N LEU A 114 9.88 -25.70 -15.22
CA LEU A 114 9.12 -24.45 -15.11
C LEU A 114 7.72 -24.53 -15.71
N LYS A 115 7.51 -25.35 -16.73
CA LYS A 115 6.21 -25.52 -17.39
C LYS A 115 5.14 -26.10 -16.46
N TYR A 116 5.52 -26.92 -15.49
CA TYR A 116 4.60 -27.57 -14.55
C TYR A 116 4.59 -26.90 -13.17
N THR A 117 5.41 -25.87 -12.98
CA THR A 117 5.55 -25.16 -11.70
C THR A 117 4.39 -24.18 -11.51
N ASN A 118 3.79 -24.20 -10.31
CA ASN A 118 2.77 -23.25 -9.93
C ASN A 118 3.40 -21.86 -9.69
N LEU A 119 3.06 -20.89 -10.54
CA LEU A 119 3.61 -19.54 -10.47
C LEU A 119 3.23 -18.80 -9.17
N THR A 120 2.08 -19.13 -8.57
CA THR A 120 1.64 -18.55 -7.29
C THR A 120 2.57 -18.99 -6.17
N GLU A 121 2.81 -20.30 -6.05
CA GLU A 121 3.71 -20.88 -5.05
C GLU A 121 5.14 -20.35 -5.21
N LEU A 122 5.64 -20.34 -6.45
CA LEU A 122 6.95 -19.80 -6.78
C LEU A 122 7.13 -18.34 -6.33
N ARG A 123 6.10 -17.50 -6.54
CA ARG A 123 6.13 -16.09 -6.12
C ARG A 123 6.03 -15.91 -4.61
N LEU A 124 5.30 -16.79 -3.92
CA LEU A 124 5.17 -16.74 -2.47
C LEU A 124 6.45 -17.22 -1.77
N ASN A 125 7.11 -18.26 -2.30
CA ASN A 125 8.36 -18.79 -1.76
C ASN A 125 9.53 -17.81 -1.98
N ALA A 126 9.61 -17.22 -3.17
CA ALA A 126 10.66 -16.24 -3.50
C ALA A 126 10.46 -14.86 -2.85
N ALA A 127 9.31 -14.59 -2.22
CA ALA A 127 9.04 -13.33 -1.57
C ALA A 127 9.70 -13.24 -0.17
N HIS A 128 9.87 -12.00 0.31
CA HIS A 128 10.18 -11.78 1.72
C HIS A 128 9.10 -12.39 2.61
N GLN A 129 9.53 -13.05 3.68
CA GLN A 129 8.65 -13.72 4.62
C GLN A 129 8.37 -12.81 5.84
N LEU A 130 7.48 -13.26 6.71
CA LEU A 130 7.09 -12.50 7.91
C LEU A 130 8.24 -12.37 8.94
N ASP A 131 9.36 -13.08 8.75
CA ASP A 131 10.58 -12.95 9.54
C ASP A 131 11.28 -11.59 9.37
N THR A 132 10.96 -10.86 8.29
CA THR A 132 11.33 -9.45 8.11
C THR A 132 10.78 -8.54 9.21
N ILE A 133 9.71 -8.94 9.89
CA ILE A 133 9.14 -8.23 11.04
C ILE A 133 9.93 -8.59 12.30
N VAL A 134 10.92 -7.76 12.63
CA VAL A 134 11.79 -7.97 13.79
C VAL A 134 11.04 -7.72 15.11
N TYR A 135 10.17 -6.71 15.11
CA TYR A 135 9.41 -6.31 16.29
C TYR A 135 8.14 -5.58 15.88
N ALA A 136 7.02 -5.87 16.56
CA ALA A 136 5.76 -5.19 16.32
C ALA A 136 4.94 -5.04 17.61
N THR A 137 4.33 -3.88 17.79
CA THR A 137 3.38 -3.60 18.88
C THR A 137 2.20 -2.76 18.39
N PHE A 138 1.06 -2.94 19.03
CA PHE A 138 -0.11 -2.08 18.86
C PHE A 138 -0.54 -1.54 20.21
N GLY A 139 -0.38 -0.25 20.43
CA GLY A 139 -0.47 0.33 21.78
C GLY A 139 0.55 -0.33 22.71
N ASN A 140 0.07 -0.96 23.78
CA ASN A 140 0.91 -1.66 24.77
C ASN A 140 1.03 -3.16 24.51
N GLU A 141 0.34 -3.70 23.52
CA GLU A 141 0.32 -5.13 23.24
C GLU A 141 1.37 -5.50 22.19
N LYS A 142 2.10 -6.59 22.45
CA LYS A 142 3.05 -7.15 21.49
C LYS A 142 2.28 -7.97 20.45
N LEU A 143 2.53 -7.66 19.18
CA LEU A 143 1.91 -8.38 18.07
C LEU A 143 2.70 -9.64 17.73
N THR A 144 1.99 -10.67 17.26
CA THR A 144 2.58 -11.88 16.69
C THR A 144 2.40 -11.88 15.18
N VAL A 145 3.04 -12.85 14.53
CA VAL A 145 2.97 -13.07 13.08
C VAL A 145 1.52 -13.31 12.62
N ASP A 146 0.68 -13.89 13.48
CA ASP A 146 -0.73 -14.19 13.19
C ASP A 146 -1.60 -12.93 13.00
N ASN A 147 -1.14 -11.76 13.45
CA ASN A 147 -1.84 -10.49 13.24
C ASN A 147 -1.62 -9.91 11.83
N PHE A 148 -0.74 -10.53 11.04
CA PHE A 148 -0.42 -10.11 9.68
C PHE A 148 -0.90 -11.17 8.69
N SER A 149 -1.60 -10.72 7.66
CA SER A 149 -2.05 -11.56 6.55
C SER A 149 -1.15 -11.37 5.34
N LEU A 150 -0.78 -12.46 4.69
CA LEU A 150 -0.01 -12.46 3.45
C LEU A 150 -0.96 -12.49 2.27
N ALA A 151 -0.75 -11.60 1.29
CA ALA A 151 -1.51 -11.62 0.05
C ALA A 151 -0.65 -11.25 -1.15
N LEU A 152 -0.94 -11.87 -2.29
CA LEU A 152 -0.27 -11.63 -3.56
C LEU A 152 -1.08 -10.62 -4.39
N PHE A 153 -0.42 -9.55 -4.80
CA PHE A 153 -0.99 -8.48 -5.63
C PHE A 153 -0.24 -8.36 -6.96
N GLU A 154 -0.75 -7.49 -7.85
CA GLU A 154 -0.11 -7.14 -9.13
C GLU A 154 1.34 -6.68 -8.95
N PHE A 155 1.59 -5.94 -7.86
CA PHE A 155 2.91 -5.41 -7.50
C PHE A 155 3.70 -6.33 -6.56
N GLY A 156 3.28 -7.57 -6.31
CA GLY A 156 4.01 -8.55 -5.52
C GLY A 156 3.33 -8.92 -4.20
N VAL A 157 4.07 -9.63 -3.36
CA VAL A 157 3.58 -10.13 -2.07
C VAL A 157 3.66 -9.04 -1.02
N CYS A 158 2.60 -8.86 -0.24
CA CYS A 158 2.52 -7.84 0.80
C CYS A 158 1.90 -8.39 2.08
N PHE A 159 2.30 -7.77 3.20
CA PHE A 159 1.74 -8.04 4.52
C PHE A 159 0.67 -7.00 4.85
N THR A 160 -0.49 -7.46 5.32
CA THR A 160 -1.58 -6.60 5.75
C THR A 160 -1.89 -6.84 7.22
N PHE A 161 -1.76 -5.78 8.01
CA PHE A 161 -2.13 -5.77 9.42
C PHE A 161 -3.63 -5.47 9.60
N ASN A 162 -4.28 -6.12 10.56
CA ASN A 162 -5.66 -5.83 10.99
C ASN A 162 -6.72 -5.94 9.85
N LEU A 163 -6.61 -6.98 9.02
CA LEU A 163 -7.51 -7.22 7.88
C LEU A 163 -8.86 -7.83 8.30
N ASP A 164 -8.87 -8.70 9.32
CA ASP A 164 -10.06 -9.45 9.76
C ASP A 164 -11.21 -8.51 10.15
N SER A 165 -12.38 -8.69 9.54
CA SER A 165 -13.57 -7.89 9.82
C SER A 165 -14.23 -8.21 11.16
N THR A 166 -13.97 -9.39 11.73
CA THR A 166 -14.65 -9.87 12.95
C THR A 166 -13.97 -9.39 14.23
N HIS A 167 -12.64 -9.35 14.26
CA HIS A 167 -11.84 -8.94 15.42
C HIS A 167 -10.90 -7.77 15.09
N ARG A 168 -11.44 -6.64 14.62
CA ARG A 168 -10.62 -5.45 14.32
C ARG A 168 -10.07 -4.83 15.60
N LEU A 169 -8.75 -4.65 15.63
CA LEU A 169 -8.09 -3.83 16.64
C LEU A 169 -8.50 -2.37 16.48
N GLN A 170 -8.85 -1.73 17.59
CA GLN A 170 -9.33 -0.35 17.65
C GLN A 170 -8.39 0.52 18.46
N VAL A 171 -8.31 1.80 18.08
CA VAL A 171 -7.53 2.81 18.78
C VAL A 171 -8.49 3.67 19.61
N LEU A 172 -8.24 3.77 20.92
CA LEU A 172 -9.08 4.53 21.86
C LEU A 172 -8.56 5.95 22.15
N SER A 173 -7.29 6.22 21.83
CA SER A 173 -6.63 7.52 22.07
C SER A 173 -5.75 7.88 20.87
N PRO A 174 -5.71 9.16 20.44
CA PRO A 174 -4.82 9.57 19.37
C PRO A 174 -3.36 9.60 19.84
N GLY A 175 -2.43 9.70 18.89
CA GLY A 175 -1.01 9.87 19.16
C GLY A 175 -0.17 8.60 19.04
N ALA A 176 1.13 8.82 18.92
CA ALA A 176 2.12 7.81 18.48
C ALA A 176 2.35 6.63 19.45
N THR A 177 1.84 6.69 20.68
CA THR A 177 1.93 5.62 21.67
C THR A 177 0.79 4.61 21.55
N HIS A 178 -0.32 5.00 20.94
CA HIS A 178 -1.53 4.17 20.82
C HIS A 178 -1.70 3.55 19.43
N GLY A 179 -0.71 3.74 18.56
CA GLY A 179 -0.69 3.24 17.19
C GLY A 179 0.07 1.92 17.03
N LEU A 180 0.31 1.58 15.76
CA LEU A 180 1.14 0.46 15.34
C LEU A 180 2.61 0.89 15.29
N VAL A 181 3.49 0.17 15.96
CA VAL A 181 4.95 0.34 15.85
C VAL A 181 5.54 -0.94 15.30
N VAL A 182 6.29 -0.86 14.21
CA VAL A 182 6.94 -2.01 13.57
C VAL A 182 8.40 -1.68 13.27
N ILE A 183 9.30 -2.60 13.57
CA ILE A 183 10.67 -2.59 13.08
C ILE A 183 10.78 -3.66 12.01
N LEU A 184 11.13 -3.25 10.81
CA LEU A 184 11.31 -4.12 9.66
C LEU A 184 12.78 -4.17 9.27
N ASP A 185 13.23 -5.35 8.86
CA ASP A 185 14.49 -5.54 8.16
C ASP A 185 14.23 -5.62 6.65
N VAL A 186 14.83 -4.69 5.90
CA VAL A 186 14.72 -4.60 4.44
C VAL A 186 15.41 -5.80 3.76
N GLU A 187 16.39 -6.41 4.42
CA GLU A 187 17.14 -7.54 3.89
C GLU A 187 17.74 -7.28 2.51
N GLN A 188 18.42 -6.13 2.37
CA GLN A 188 18.99 -5.68 1.10
C GLN A 188 19.91 -6.71 0.42
N TRP A 189 20.49 -7.65 1.16
CA TRP A 189 21.30 -8.73 0.59
C TRP A 189 20.50 -9.75 -0.23
N ASN A 190 19.17 -9.75 -0.15
CA ASN A 190 18.27 -10.58 -0.97
C ASN A 190 17.75 -9.84 -2.23
N TYR A 191 18.21 -8.62 -2.49
CA TYR A 191 17.71 -7.79 -3.59
C TYR A 191 18.30 -8.21 -4.95
N TYR A 192 17.52 -8.09 -6.04
CA TYR A 192 17.91 -8.46 -7.44
C TYR A 192 18.13 -7.31 -8.43
N HIS A 193 18.46 -7.50 -9.75
CA HIS A 193 18.58 -6.47 -10.86
C HIS A 193 17.67 -6.59 -12.06
N GLN A 194 17.20 -5.44 -12.56
CA GLN A 194 16.89 -5.18 -13.96
C GLN A 194 17.18 -3.74 -14.47
N ASP A 195 18.11 -3.58 -15.44
CA ASP A 195 18.54 -2.30 -16.04
C ASP A 195 17.47 -1.54 -16.86
N SER A 196 16.44 -2.22 -17.36
CA SER A 196 15.52 -1.66 -18.38
C SER A 196 14.40 -0.77 -17.83
N HIS A 197 14.32 -0.54 -16.52
CA HIS A 197 13.19 0.16 -15.88
C HIS A 197 13.66 1.17 -14.83
N PRO A 198 13.59 2.49 -15.07
CA PRO A 198 14.16 3.52 -14.19
C PRO A 198 13.48 3.66 -12.81
N SER A 199 12.32 3.03 -12.56
CA SER A 199 11.56 3.12 -11.30
C SER A 199 12.08 2.23 -10.15
N ARG A 200 13.22 1.55 -10.34
CA ARG A 200 13.58 0.31 -9.62
C ARG A 200 14.86 0.36 -8.75
N ILE A 201 15.35 1.55 -8.41
CA ILE A 201 16.68 1.79 -7.78
C ILE A 201 16.71 1.99 -6.25
N SER A 202 15.57 1.95 -5.57
CA SER A 202 15.47 2.34 -4.14
C SER A 202 15.33 1.14 -3.19
N ALA A 203 15.90 1.25 -1.99
CA ALA A 203 15.75 0.28 -0.91
C ALA A 203 14.78 0.78 0.18
N GLY A 204 13.94 -0.11 0.69
CA GLY A 204 12.94 0.22 1.72
C GLY A 204 11.60 -0.49 1.52
N PHE A 205 10.57 0.03 2.17
CA PHE A 205 9.20 -0.48 2.11
C PHE A 205 8.24 0.58 1.57
N GLN A 206 7.13 0.13 0.98
CA GLN A 206 5.98 0.99 0.68
C GLN A 206 4.83 0.60 1.60
N LEU A 207 4.15 1.59 2.17
CA LEU A 207 3.04 1.40 3.09
C LEU A 207 1.82 2.18 2.65
N GLN A 208 0.64 1.63 2.89
CA GLN A 208 -0.63 2.30 2.62
C GLN A 208 -1.65 1.93 3.70
N ALA A 209 -2.29 2.95 4.28
CA ALA A 209 -3.50 2.76 5.06
C ALA A 209 -4.71 2.76 4.13
N PHE A 210 -5.58 1.75 4.23
CA PHE A 210 -6.77 1.63 3.41
C PHE A 210 -7.91 1.02 4.22
N ASP A 211 -9.15 1.25 3.79
CA ASP A 211 -10.32 0.62 4.42
C ASP A 211 -10.70 -0.60 3.60
N SER A 212 -10.66 -1.78 4.22
CA SER A 212 -10.94 -3.04 3.54
C SER A 212 -12.40 -3.25 3.18
N LYS A 213 -13.34 -2.41 3.65
CA LYS A 213 -14.74 -2.48 3.23
C LYS A 213 -14.97 -1.74 1.92
N THR A 214 -14.47 -0.50 1.80
CA THR A 214 -14.71 0.37 0.65
C THR A 214 -13.63 0.29 -0.44
N SER A 215 -12.43 -0.22 -0.11
CA SER A 215 -11.27 -0.21 -1.02
C SER A 215 -10.44 -1.49 -0.95
N THR A 216 -9.43 -1.59 -1.82
CA THR A 216 -8.38 -2.62 -1.80
C THR A 216 -7.01 -1.95 -1.74
N PRO A 217 -5.96 -2.65 -1.30
CA PRO A 217 -4.62 -2.08 -1.29
C PRO A 217 -4.14 -1.80 -2.72
N GLN A 218 -3.59 -0.60 -2.91
CA GLN A 218 -3.02 -0.05 -4.14
C GLN A 218 -1.69 0.64 -3.80
N VAL A 219 -0.81 -0.12 -3.14
CA VAL A 219 0.46 0.37 -2.57
C VAL A 219 1.39 0.92 -3.65
N ASN A 220 1.36 0.33 -4.84
CA ASN A 220 2.18 0.78 -5.97
C ASN A 220 1.87 2.22 -6.41
N ASP A 221 0.61 2.63 -6.33
CA ASP A 221 0.15 3.91 -6.88
C ASP A 221 0.05 5.00 -5.81
N TYR A 222 -0.33 4.62 -4.58
CA TYR A 222 -0.62 5.56 -3.48
C TYR A 222 0.17 5.27 -2.19
N GLY A 223 1.13 4.34 -2.23
CA GLY A 223 1.94 3.98 -1.08
C GLY A 223 2.99 5.03 -0.74
N ILE A 224 3.25 5.21 0.55
CA ILE A 224 4.34 6.02 1.07
C ILE A 224 5.61 5.17 1.14
N ALA A 225 6.71 5.67 0.61
CA ALA A 225 8.01 5.01 0.71
C ALA A 225 8.70 5.30 2.05
N VAL A 226 9.25 4.25 2.66
CA VAL A 226 10.06 4.31 3.88
C VAL A 226 11.42 3.69 3.61
N GLY A 227 12.47 4.48 3.76
CA GLY A 227 13.84 4.01 3.58
C GLY A 227 14.41 3.35 4.84
N PRO A 228 15.42 2.46 4.68
CA PRO A 228 16.21 1.97 5.79
C PRO A 228 16.94 3.12 6.50
N GLY A 229 17.33 2.90 7.75
CA GLY A 229 18.04 3.90 8.52
C GLY A 229 17.15 5.01 9.07
N THR A 230 15.83 4.85 8.99
CA THR A 230 14.86 5.87 9.38
C THR A 230 13.83 5.36 10.38
N LYS A 231 13.47 6.25 11.30
CA LYS A 231 12.26 6.18 12.13
C LYS A 231 11.21 7.06 11.45
N THR A 232 10.29 6.43 10.75
CA THR A 232 9.18 7.10 10.07
C THR A 232 7.94 7.09 10.95
N ARG A 233 7.38 8.28 11.18
CA ARG A 233 6.12 8.50 11.86
C ARG A 233 5.07 8.90 10.84
N VAL A 234 4.00 8.12 10.76
CA VAL A 234 2.89 8.30 9.83
C VAL A 234 1.66 8.63 10.67
N GLY A 235 1.30 9.90 10.68
CA GLY A 235 0.05 10.38 11.23
C GLY A 235 -1.08 10.15 10.23
N VAL A 236 -2.21 9.63 10.68
CA VAL A 236 -3.34 9.25 9.83
C VAL A 236 -4.58 10.05 10.22
N THR A 237 -5.30 10.55 9.22
CA THR A 237 -6.60 11.21 9.35
C THR A 237 -7.63 10.51 8.46
N VAL A 238 -8.82 10.24 8.99
CA VAL A 238 -9.88 9.52 8.26
C VAL A 238 -10.73 10.52 7.47
N HIS A 239 -10.87 10.29 6.17
CA HIS A 239 -11.75 11.05 5.29
C HIS A 239 -12.82 10.13 4.72
N GLU A 240 -14.09 10.48 4.95
CA GLU A 240 -15.23 9.82 4.33
C GLU A 240 -15.82 10.71 3.24
N THR A 241 -16.12 10.10 2.09
CA THR A 241 -16.77 10.79 0.98
C THR A 241 -18.06 10.06 0.63
N HIS A 242 -19.17 10.79 0.63
CA HIS A 242 -20.47 10.32 0.18
C HIS A 242 -20.86 11.10 -1.07
N ASN A 243 -20.84 10.42 -2.21
CA ASN A 243 -21.24 10.97 -3.50
C ASN A 243 -22.70 10.60 -3.79
N ILE A 244 -23.34 11.40 -4.63
CA ILE A 244 -24.73 11.17 -5.04
C ILE A 244 -24.83 10.44 -6.39
N PRO A 245 -25.83 9.57 -6.56
CA PRO A 245 -26.05 8.85 -7.80
C PRO A 245 -26.64 9.77 -8.89
N PRO A 246 -26.70 9.30 -10.16
CA PRO A 246 -27.47 9.96 -11.20
C PRO A 246 -28.93 10.17 -10.80
N PRO A 247 -29.57 11.29 -11.17
CA PRO A 247 -29.14 12.29 -12.15
C PRO A 247 -28.21 13.40 -11.61
N HIS A 248 -28.10 13.58 -10.29
CA HIS A 248 -27.37 14.71 -9.70
C HIS A 248 -25.87 14.48 -9.59
N GLY A 249 -25.42 13.22 -9.56
CA GLY A 249 -24.01 12.86 -9.59
C GLY A 249 -23.69 11.73 -10.55
N LYS A 250 -22.48 11.19 -10.43
CA LYS A 250 -21.92 10.16 -11.32
C LYS A 250 -21.51 8.90 -10.57
N CYS A 251 -21.86 8.77 -9.30
CA CYS A 251 -21.51 7.58 -8.54
C CYS A 251 -22.41 6.41 -8.91
N GLY A 252 -21.92 5.20 -8.74
CA GLY A 252 -22.68 4.00 -9.01
C GLY A 252 -21.94 2.75 -8.58
N THR A 253 -22.61 1.63 -8.73
CA THR A 253 -22.08 0.31 -8.42
C THR A 253 -22.24 -0.59 -9.64
N LYS A 254 -21.39 -1.61 -9.73
CA LYS A 254 -21.44 -2.63 -10.78
C LYS A 254 -21.35 -4.01 -10.12
N LYS A 255 -22.15 -4.96 -10.59
CA LYS A 255 -22.00 -6.35 -10.16
C LYS A 255 -20.72 -6.93 -10.78
N LEU A 256 -19.82 -7.38 -9.93
CA LEU A 256 -18.56 -8.01 -10.30
C LEU A 256 -18.76 -9.51 -10.56
N LYS A 257 -17.92 -10.11 -11.41
CA LYS A 257 -17.99 -11.53 -11.81
C LYS A 257 -17.29 -12.46 -10.82
N TYR A 258 -16.13 -12.05 -10.31
CA TYR A 258 -15.16 -12.84 -9.55
C TYR A 258 -15.02 -12.38 -8.10
N HIS A 259 -15.72 -11.32 -7.70
CA HIS A 259 -15.60 -10.73 -6.37
C HIS A 259 -16.95 -10.36 -5.75
N ASP A 260 -17.01 -10.48 -4.42
CA ASP A 260 -18.15 -10.04 -3.63
C ASP A 260 -18.05 -8.56 -3.29
N GLY A 261 -19.08 -7.80 -3.69
CA GLY A 261 -19.16 -6.36 -3.44
C GLY A 261 -18.37 -5.51 -4.44
N TYR A 262 -18.85 -4.29 -4.68
CA TYR A 262 -18.26 -3.39 -5.65
C TYR A 262 -17.12 -2.57 -5.06
N LYS A 263 -15.93 -2.67 -5.67
CA LYS A 263 -14.79 -1.78 -5.46
C LYS A 263 -14.21 -1.41 -6.81
N VAL A 264 -13.78 -0.16 -6.99
CA VAL A 264 -13.27 0.34 -8.28
C VAL A 264 -12.07 -0.45 -8.75
N SER A 265 -11.12 -0.70 -7.85
CA SER A 265 -9.90 -1.46 -8.12
C SER A 265 -10.20 -2.90 -8.53
N LEU A 266 -11.20 -3.54 -7.91
CA LEU A 266 -11.63 -4.89 -8.31
C LEU A 266 -12.30 -4.87 -9.69
N CYS A 267 -13.14 -3.88 -9.99
CA CYS A 267 -13.72 -3.70 -11.32
C CYS A 267 -12.64 -3.55 -12.41
N GLN A 268 -11.59 -2.77 -12.12
CA GLN A 268 -10.45 -2.62 -13.01
C GLN A 268 -9.66 -3.92 -13.14
N LEU A 269 -9.47 -4.65 -12.03
CA LEU A 269 -8.80 -5.94 -12.01
C LEU A 269 -9.55 -6.97 -12.87
N GLU A 270 -10.87 -7.08 -12.77
CA GLU A 270 -11.67 -7.98 -13.64
C GLU A 270 -11.49 -7.64 -15.11
N CYS A 271 -11.45 -6.35 -15.46
CA CYS A 271 -11.25 -5.94 -16.84
C CYS A 271 -9.85 -6.33 -17.35
N LYS A 272 -8.82 -6.17 -16.51
CA LYS A 272 -7.46 -6.66 -16.81
C LYS A 272 -7.44 -8.18 -16.95
N THR A 273 -8.14 -8.92 -16.09
CA THR A 273 -8.24 -10.38 -16.15
C THR A 273 -8.89 -10.83 -17.44
N ASP A 274 -10.06 -10.28 -17.79
CA ASP A 274 -10.79 -10.62 -19.02
C ASP A 274 -9.92 -10.37 -20.27
N PHE A 275 -9.17 -9.26 -20.29
CA PHE A 275 -8.26 -8.93 -21.39
C PHE A 275 -7.08 -9.92 -21.47
N LEU A 276 -6.47 -10.24 -20.33
CA LEU A 276 -5.35 -11.18 -20.26
C LEU A 276 -5.77 -12.59 -20.70
N VAL A 277 -6.92 -13.07 -20.21
CA VAL A 277 -7.47 -14.38 -20.57
C VAL A 277 -7.81 -14.42 -22.06
N ALA A 278 -8.34 -13.34 -22.63
CA ALA A 278 -8.62 -13.27 -24.07
C ALA A 278 -7.34 -13.40 -24.92
N ALA A 279 -6.26 -12.72 -24.52
CA ALA A 279 -4.98 -12.67 -25.23
C ALA A 279 -4.11 -13.91 -25.01
N CYS A 280 -3.88 -14.32 -23.75
CA CYS A 280 -2.91 -15.35 -23.36
C CYS A 280 -3.56 -16.68 -22.93
N LYS A 281 -4.89 -16.78 -22.85
CA LYS A 281 -5.63 -17.98 -22.43
C LYS A 281 -5.29 -18.47 -21.00
N CYS A 282 -4.81 -17.56 -20.16
CA CYS A 282 -4.48 -17.81 -18.76
C CYS A 282 -4.65 -16.51 -17.96
N ARG A 283 -4.78 -16.63 -16.63
CA ARG A 283 -4.84 -15.51 -15.69
C ARG A 283 -3.57 -15.40 -14.86
N ALA A 284 -3.29 -14.19 -14.36
CA ALA A 284 -2.19 -14.00 -13.43
C ALA A 284 -2.52 -14.59 -12.03
N PRO A 285 -1.51 -15.00 -11.24
CA PRO A 285 -1.69 -15.48 -9.85
C PRO A 285 -2.57 -14.61 -8.93
N TYR A 286 -2.46 -13.28 -9.04
CA TYR A 286 -3.20 -12.32 -8.21
C TYR A 286 -4.60 -11.99 -8.74
N MET A 287 -4.98 -12.54 -9.89
CA MET A 287 -6.30 -12.33 -10.51
C MET A 287 -7.26 -13.43 -10.06
N ALA A 288 -8.45 -13.06 -9.61
CA ALA A 288 -9.51 -14.02 -9.34
C ALA A 288 -10.16 -14.49 -10.65
N GLY A 289 -10.61 -15.75 -10.68
CA GLY A 289 -11.33 -16.33 -11.80
C GLY A 289 -11.17 -17.85 -11.87
N PRO A 290 -12.05 -18.55 -12.62
CA PRO A 290 -11.97 -20.00 -12.80
C PRO A 290 -10.89 -20.42 -13.80
N ASP A 291 -10.35 -19.47 -14.58
CA ASP A 291 -9.36 -19.74 -15.62
C ASP A 291 -8.03 -20.27 -15.06
N ARG A 292 -7.30 -21.00 -15.91
CA ARG A 292 -5.96 -21.53 -15.63
C ARG A 292 -4.99 -20.41 -15.29
N GLU A 293 -4.15 -20.62 -14.28
CA GLU A 293 -3.02 -19.73 -13.99
C GLU A 293 -1.92 -19.84 -15.04
N CYS A 294 -1.34 -18.71 -15.43
CA CYS A 294 -0.23 -18.68 -16.37
C CYS A 294 0.99 -19.37 -15.77
N ASN A 295 1.70 -20.14 -16.59
CA ASN A 295 2.95 -20.78 -16.21
C ASN A 295 4.09 -19.74 -16.22
N PRO A 296 5.20 -19.97 -15.50
CA PRO A 296 6.37 -19.10 -15.51
C PRO A 296 6.87 -18.67 -16.90
N LEU A 297 6.81 -19.56 -17.91
CA LEU A 297 7.23 -19.28 -19.29
C LEU A 297 6.29 -18.30 -20.02
N GLU A 298 5.02 -18.20 -19.61
CA GLU A 298 4.00 -17.34 -20.22
C GLU A 298 4.09 -15.88 -19.73
N ILE A 299 5.07 -15.57 -18.86
CA ILE A 299 5.29 -14.23 -18.32
C ILE A 299 5.49 -13.16 -19.40
N VAL A 300 6.05 -13.54 -20.56
CA VAL A 300 6.22 -12.62 -21.70
C VAL A 300 4.89 -12.25 -22.34
N CYS A 301 3.99 -13.22 -22.51
CA CYS A 301 2.64 -12.95 -22.98
C CYS A 301 1.92 -12.03 -21.98
N MET A 302 2.03 -12.33 -20.68
CA MET A 302 1.43 -11.51 -19.63
C MET A 302 1.90 -10.06 -19.68
N ASN A 303 3.22 -9.84 -19.77
CA ASN A 303 3.78 -8.49 -19.80
C ASN A 303 3.33 -7.72 -21.05
N ASN A 304 3.38 -8.35 -22.23
CA ASN A 304 2.94 -7.73 -23.48
C ASN A 304 1.44 -7.40 -23.45
N ALA A 305 0.61 -8.32 -22.97
CA ALA A 305 -0.84 -8.11 -22.84
C ALA A 305 -1.15 -6.97 -21.86
N MET A 306 -0.43 -6.86 -20.73
CA MET A 306 -0.61 -5.74 -19.80
C MET A 306 -0.18 -4.39 -20.41
N GLU A 307 0.91 -4.36 -21.18
CA GLU A 307 1.34 -3.15 -21.90
C GLU A 307 0.30 -2.72 -22.95
N ASP A 308 -0.24 -3.68 -23.71
CA ASP A 308 -1.33 -3.42 -24.66
C ASP A 308 -2.60 -2.94 -23.96
N PHE A 309 -2.94 -3.50 -22.80
CA PHE A 309 -4.10 -3.06 -22.02
C PHE A 309 -3.96 -1.59 -21.58
N ASN A 310 -2.79 -1.25 -21.03
CA ASN A 310 -2.49 0.09 -20.54
C ASN A 310 -2.45 1.13 -21.67
N SER A 311 -2.05 0.74 -22.88
CA SER A 311 -1.95 1.65 -24.02
C SER A 311 -3.24 1.79 -24.84
N LYS A 312 -4.03 0.72 -25.00
CA LYS A 312 -5.16 0.67 -25.95
C LYS A 312 -6.52 0.40 -25.32
N ALA A 313 -6.58 -0.39 -24.24
CA ALA A 313 -7.84 -0.96 -23.75
C ALA A 313 -8.38 -0.31 -22.47
N THR A 314 -7.64 0.60 -21.84
CA THR A 314 -8.06 1.22 -20.57
C THR A 314 -9.41 1.97 -20.71
N ALA A 315 -9.66 2.59 -21.87
CA ALA A 315 -10.92 3.29 -22.15
C ALA A 315 -12.14 2.35 -22.27
N ALA A 316 -11.91 1.06 -22.55
CA ALA A 316 -12.98 0.07 -22.71
C ALA A 316 -13.50 -0.50 -21.37
N CYS A 317 -12.96 -0.06 -20.23
CA CYS A 317 -13.32 -0.55 -18.90
C CYS A 317 -14.16 0.48 -18.11
N PRO A 318 -15.49 0.56 -18.32
CA PRO A 318 -16.34 1.46 -17.55
C PRO A 318 -16.53 0.94 -16.12
N CYS A 319 -15.80 1.54 -15.18
CA CYS A 319 -15.95 1.34 -13.74
C CYS A 319 -16.48 2.64 -13.11
N PRO A 320 -17.74 2.70 -12.66
CA PRO A 320 -18.30 3.90 -12.04
C PRO A 320 -17.58 4.25 -10.73
N ARG A 321 -17.57 5.52 -10.35
CA ARG A 321 -17.04 5.90 -9.03
C ARG A 321 -18.02 5.43 -7.94
N PRO A 322 -17.56 4.87 -6.83
CA PRO A 322 -18.41 4.42 -5.74
C PRO A 322 -19.02 5.63 -5.04
N CYS A 323 -20.21 5.42 -4.47
CA CYS A 323 -20.90 6.46 -3.74
C CYS A 323 -20.22 6.70 -2.39
N ASP A 324 -19.89 5.64 -1.67
CA ASP A 324 -19.25 5.73 -0.36
C ASP A 324 -17.79 5.28 -0.44
N VAL A 325 -16.87 6.13 0.02
CA VAL A 325 -15.44 5.82 0.09
C VAL A 325 -14.85 6.32 1.38
N VAL A 326 -14.06 5.47 2.03
CA VAL A 326 -13.21 5.85 3.16
C VAL A 326 -11.75 5.90 2.68
N THR A 327 -11.10 7.03 2.86
CA THR A 327 -9.68 7.23 2.55
C THR A 327 -8.92 7.68 3.78
N TYR A 328 -7.63 7.36 3.82
CA TYR A 328 -6.75 7.72 4.93
C TYR A 328 -5.71 8.72 4.41
N ALA A 329 -5.86 9.98 4.80
CA ALA A 329 -4.84 10.99 4.53
C ALA A 329 -3.69 10.80 5.51
N THR A 330 -2.47 10.96 5.02
CA THR A 330 -1.26 10.66 5.79
C THR A 330 -0.33 11.85 5.87
N THR A 331 0.25 12.07 7.05
CA THR A 331 1.30 13.05 7.31
C THR A 331 2.57 12.30 7.74
N VAL A 332 3.69 12.59 7.09
CA VAL A 332 4.93 11.83 7.28
C VAL A 332 5.99 12.72 7.91
N SER A 333 6.65 12.19 8.95
CA SER A 333 7.85 12.79 9.53
C SER A 333 8.90 11.71 9.79
N GLN A 334 10.17 12.05 9.63
CA GLN A 334 11.27 11.09 9.69
C GLN A 334 12.41 11.59 10.55
N ALA A 335 13.09 10.65 11.22
CA ALA A 335 14.34 10.87 11.93
C ALA A 335 15.31 9.71 11.65
N LYS A 336 16.61 9.91 11.91
CA LYS A 336 17.62 8.85 11.78
C LYS A 336 17.34 7.72 12.78
N PHE A 337 17.44 6.47 12.33
CA PHE A 337 17.29 5.28 13.15
C PHE A 337 18.25 4.17 12.72
N PRO A 338 18.94 3.50 13.66
CA PRO A 338 19.11 3.94 15.04
C PRO A 338 19.98 5.20 15.17
N SER A 339 20.06 5.76 16.38
CA SER A 339 21.10 6.74 16.68
C SER A 339 22.48 6.06 16.66
N ASP A 340 23.54 6.81 16.36
CA ASP A 340 24.90 6.25 16.27
C ASP A 340 25.37 5.60 17.57
N PHE A 341 24.87 6.09 18.71
CA PHE A 341 25.09 5.47 20.02
C PHE A 341 24.36 4.14 20.13
N TYR A 342 23.07 4.12 19.79
CA TYR A 342 22.25 2.92 19.94
C TYR A 342 22.66 1.81 18.96
N SER A 343 23.09 2.15 17.74
CA SER A 343 23.59 1.16 16.78
C SER A 343 24.85 0.45 17.26
N LYS A 344 25.75 1.16 17.97
CA LYS A 344 26.95 0.56 18.58
C LYS A 344 26.58 -0.33 19.75
N PHE A 345 25.71 0.17 20.63
CA PHE A 345 25.20 -0.60 21.76
C PHE A 345 24.51 -1.91 21.33
N LEU A 346 23.67 -1.86 20.29
CA LEU A 346 23.02 -3.04 19.72
C LEU A 346 24.04 -4.03 19.14
N ALA A 347 25.04 -3.53 18.40
CA ALA A 347 26.09 -4.36 17.81
C ALA A 347 26.88 -5.11 18.90
N GLU A 348 27.28 -4.42 19.97
CA GLU A 348 28.00 -5.00 21.11
C GLU A 348 27.14 -6.06 21.83
N THR A 349 25.91 -5.69 22.18
CA THR A 349 24.99 -6.58 22.92
C THR A 349 24.67 -7.87 22.15
N LEU A 350 24.46 -7.77 20.84
CA LEU A 350 24.19 -8.95 20.01
C LEU A 350 25.44 -9.79 19.74
N THR A 351 26.62 -9.16 19.69
CA THR A 351 27.89 -9.89 19.58
C THR A 351 28.12 -10.75 20.82
N GLU A 352 27.89 -10.19 22.02
CA GLU A 352 28.02 -10.90 23.29
C GLU A 352 26.99 -12.04 23.45
N ARG A 353 25.72 -11.79 23.09
CA ARG A 353 24.65 -12.79 23.29
C ARG A 353 24.59 -13.88 22.22
N ARG A 354 25.02 -13.61 20.99
CA ARG A 354 24.87 -14.54 19.84
C ARG A 354 26.19 -14.99 19.20
N ASN A 355 27.35 -14.63 19.77
CA ASN A 355 28.68 -14.95 19.20
C ASN A 355 28.81 -14.57 17.72
N ARG A 356 28.09 -13.52 17.27
CA ARG A 356 28.09 -13.07 15.87
C ARG A 356 28.48 -11.60 15.84
N SER A 357 29.66 -11.31 15.30
CA SER A 357 30.10 -9.93 15.10
C SER A 357 29.17 -9.25 14.08
N LEU A 358 28.34 -8.33 14.55
CA LEU A 358 27.45 -7.52 13.73
C LEU A 358 27.99 -6.10 13.65
N ASN A 359 28.11 -5.56 12.44
CA ASN A 359 28.54 -4.18 12.26
C ASN A 359 27.40 -3.21 12.61
N ALA A 360 27.68 -2.15 13.36
CA ALA A 360 26.70 -1.09 13.66
C ALA A 360 26.06 -0.50 12.39
N ALA A 361 26.81 -0.45 11.27
CA ALA A 361 26.30 0.00 9.97
C ALA A 361 25.17 -0.88 9.40
N TYR A 362 25.07 -2.14 9.82
CA TYR A 362 23.97 -3.02 9.40
C TYR A 362 22.62 -2.43 9.80
N PHE A 363 22.48 -1.93 11.03
CA PHE A 363 21.20 -1.42 11.52
C PHE A 363 20.74 -0.18 10.76
N SER A 364 21.67 0.73 10.45
CA SER A 364 21.35 1.92 9.66
C SER A 364 21.07 1.62 8.19
N ASN A 365 21.64 0.53 7.66
CA ASN A 365 21.48 0.20 6.24
C ASN A 365 20.30 -0.73 6.00
N SER A 366 19.89 -1.54 6.96
CA SER A 366 18.88 -2.59 6.73
C SER A 366 17.59 -2.38 7.52
N MET A 367 17.63 -1.79 8.72
CA MET A 367 16.43 -1.66 9.54
C MET A 367 15.69 -0.34 9.31
N CYS A 368 14.36 -0.37 9.36
CA CYS A 368 13.53 0.81 9.48
C CYS A 368 12.50 0.64 10.59
N LEU A 369 12.22 1.73 11.31
CA LEU A 369 11.18 1.78 12.33
C LEU A 369 10.01 2.58 11.77
N ILE A 370 8.83 1.99 11.73
CA ILE A 370 7.60 2.62 11.26
C ILE A 370 6.65 2.75 12.46
N ASN A 371 6.10 3.94 12.67
CA ASN A 371 5.06 4.19 13.67
C ASN A 371 3.86 4.84 12.99
N ILE A 372 2.74 4.12 12.93
CA ILE A 372 1.48 4.56 12.31
C ILE A 372 0.46 4.83 13.41
N PHE A 373 -0.10 6.03 13.45
CA PHE A 373 -1.04 6.44 14.49
C PHE A 373 -2.07 7.44 13.96
N PHE A 374 -3.20 7.58 14.67
CA PHE A 374 -4.17 8.63 14.35
C PHE A 374 -3.69 9.99 14.89
N ASN A 375 -3.71 11.02 14.04
CA ASN A 375 -3.42 12.39 14.45
C ASN A 375 -4.43 12.88 15.48
N GLU A 376 -5.70 12.58 15.21
CA GLU A 376 -6.86 12.92 16.03
C GLU A 376 -7.88 11.77 15.93
N LEU A 377 -8.70 11.59 16.97
CA LEU A 377 -9.87 10.69 16.91
C LEU A 377 -11.07 11.41 16.29
N SER A 378 -10.82 12.05 15.16
CA SER A 378 -11.82 12.76 14.38
C SER A 378 -11.84 12.20 12.96
N ARG A 379 -12.98 12.38 12.30
CA ARG A 379 -13.19 11.97 10.93
C ARG A 379 -13.76 13.15 10.16
N GLN A 380 -13.23 13.40 8.99
CA GLN A 380 -13.70 14.44 8.09
C GLN A 380 -14.64 13.83 7.07
N THR A 381 -15.87 14.31 7.00
CA THR A 381 -16.88 13.79 6.08
C THR A 381 -17.21 14.83 5.02
N ASN A 382 -17.04 14.45 3.75
CA ASN A 382 -17.44 15.23 2.58
C ASN A 382 -18.70 14.59 1.98
N THR A 383 -19.84 15.26 2.12
CA THR A 383 -21.12 14.78 1.56
C THR A 383 -21.50 15.66 0.38
N GLN A 384 -21.73 15.05 -0.78
CA GLN A 384 -22.40 15.72 -1.89
C GLN A 384 -23.88 15.78 -1.57
N GLN A 385 -24.47 16.96 -1.73
CA GLN A 385 -25.89 17.18 -1.56
C GLN A 385 -26.44 17.85 -2.81
N GLU A 386 -27.69 17.56 -3.13
CA GLU A 386 -28.39 18.23 -4.22
C GLU A 386 -28.49 19.73 -3.89
N ALA A 387 -27.99 20.57 -4.79
CA ALA A 387 -28.04 22.02 -4.60
C ALA A 387 -29.48 22.57 -4.58
N TYR A 388 -30.41 21.82 -5.19
CA TYR A 388 -31.80 22.24 -5.31
C TYR A 388 -32.74 21.02 -5.33
N GLY A 389 -33.55 20.91 -4.28
CA GLY A 389 -34.53 19.84 -4.14
C GLY A 389 -35.91 20.23 -4.68
N PHE A 390 -36.79 19.24 -4.83
CA PHE A 390 -38.17 19.45 -5.27
C PHE A 390 -38.95 20.41 -4.36
N TYR A 391 -38.75 20.32 -3.04
CA TYR A 391 -39.42 21.22 -2.10
C TYR A 391 -38.92 22.66 -2.23
N SER A 392 -37.62 22.87 -2.46
CA SER A 392 -37.07 24.21 -2.76
C SER A 392 -37.70 24.78 -4.03
N LEU A 393 -37.89 23.96 -5.07
CA LEU A 393 -38.63 24.34 -6.28
C LEU A 393 -40.05 24.82 -5.98
N LEU A 394 -40.80 24.06 -5.18
CA LEU A 394 -42.17 24.44 -4.81
C LEU A 394 -42.21 25.69 -3.95
N CYS A 395 -41.25 25.88 -3.05
CA CYS A 395 -41.13 27.08 -2.24
C CYS A 395 -40.86 28.31 -3.09
N ASP A 396 -39.98 28.24 -4.09
CA ASP A 396 -39.67 29.37 -4.97
C ASP A 396 -40.82 29.68 -5.93
N ILE A 397 -41.49 28.66 -6.47
CA ILE A 397 -42.71 28.82 -7.28
C ILE A 397 -43.82 29.45 -6.44
N GLY A 398 -44.08 28.91 -5.25
CA GLY A 398 -45.11 29.41 -4.33
C GLY A 398 -44.81 30.82 -3.83
N GLY A 399 -43.55 31.11 -3.50
CA GLY A 399 -43.09 32.43 -3.11
C GLY A 399 -43.26 33.45 -4.22
N SER A 400 -42.92 33.07 -5.46
CA SER A 400 -43.13 33.92 -6.63
C SER A 400 -44.61 34.16 -6.91
N LEU A 401 -45.46 33.12 -6.91
CA LEU A 401 -46.90 33.26 -7.10
C LEU A 401 -47.57 34.10 -6.00
N GLY A 402 -47.20 33.87 -4.75
CA GLY A 402 -47.72 34.61 -3.61
C GLY A 402 -47.31 36.09 -3.63
N MET A 403 -46.08 36.39 -4.02
CA MET A 403 -45.58 37.77 -4.10
C MET A 403 -46.17 38.55 -5.27
N TRP A 404 -46.21 37.97 -6.47
CA TRP A 404 -46.60 38.71 -7.68
C TRP A 404 -48.12 38.78 -7.88
N ILE A 405 -48.84 37.71 -7.55
CA ILE A 405 -50.27 37.56 -7.86
C ILE A 405 -51.11 37.57 -6.57
N GLY A 406 -50.50 37.41 -5.39
CA GLY A 406 -51.24 37.07 -4.17
C GLY A 406 -51.85 35.67 -4.23
N GLY A 407 -51.41 34.87 -5.21
CA GLY A 407 -51.97 33.56 -5.52
C GLY A 407 -51.42 32.49 -4.60
N SER A 408 -52.29 31.58 -4.20
CA SER A 408 -51.95 30.37 -3.45
C SER A 408 -52.48 29.12 -4.16
N ILE A 409 -52.20 27.94 -3.61
CA ILE A 409 -52.79 26.70 -4.12
C ILE A 409 -54.32 26.74 -4.07
N LEU A 410 -54.92 27.50 -3.14
CA LEU A 410 -56.37 27.70 -3.08
C LEU A 410 -56.87 28.49 -4.29
N THR A 411 -56.17 29.54 -4.71
CA THR A 411 -56.54 30.29 -5.93
C THR A 411 -56.44 29.43 -7.18
N LEU A 412 -55.52 28.47 -7.24
CA LEU A 412 -55.45 27.50 -8.35
C LEU A 412 -56.66 26.56 -8.33
N CYS A 413 -57.04 26.05 -7.16
CA CYS A 413 -58.23 25.19 -7.00
C CYS A 413 -59.52 25.93 -7.39
N GLU A 414 -59.66 27.21 -7.02
CA GLU A 414 -60.82 28.03 -7.40
C GLU A 414 -60.95 28.20 -8.92
N VAL A 415 -59.83 28.47 -9.62
CA VAL A 415 -59.83 28.58 -11.08
C VAL A 415 -60.21 27.25 -11.73
N LEU A 416 -59.69 26.13 -11.22
CA LEU A 416 -60.04 24.80 -11.73
C LEU A 416 -61.51 24.46 -11.52
N ASP A 417 -62.09 24.84 -10.38
CA ASP A 417 -63.51 24.62 -10.07
C ASP A 417 -64.42 25.41 -11.02
N ILE A 418 -64.09 26.69 -11.27
CA ILE A 418 -64.83 27.54 -12.23
C ILE A 418 -64.76 26.97 -13.65
N ILE A 419 -63.59 26.49 -14.09
CA ILE A 419 -63.43 25.86 -15.41
C ILE A 419 -64.22 24.56 -15.48
N GLY A 420 -64.13 23.72 -14.45
CA GLY A 420 -64.86 22.46 -14.36
C GLY A 420 -66.38 22.66 -14.41
N TYR A 421 -66.89 23.62 -13.64
CA TYR A 421 -68.29 24.02 -13.65
C TYR A 421 -68.74 24.49 -15.05
N SER A 422 -67.93 25.31 -15.71
CA SER A 422 -68.23 25.85 -17.04
C SER A 422 -68.30 24.75 -18.11
N ILE A 423 -67.37 23.79 -18.07
CA ILE A 423 -67.37 22.63 -18.97
C ILE A 423 -68.58 21.73 -18.71
N HIS A 424 -68.92 21.48 -17.44
CA HIS A 424 -70.07 20.64 -17.10
C HIS A 424 -71.40 21.26 -17.56
N LYS A 425 -71.56 22.57 -17.36
CA LYS A 425 -72.74 23.30 -17.83
C LYS A 425 -72.84 23.34 -19.36
N GLY A 426 -71.72 23.50 -20.06
CA GLY A 426 -71.67 23.46 -21.53
C GLY A 426 -71.91 22.08 -22.15
N ARG A 427 -71.88 21.00 -21.35
CA ARG A 427 -72.22 19.63 -21.76
C ARG A 427 -73.68 19.23 -21.47
N SER A 428 -74.37 20.02 -20.64
CA SER A 428 -75.76 19.80 -20.22
C SER A 428 -76.78 20.65 -21.02
N SER A 429 -76.27 21.54 -21.88
CA SER A 429 -77.05 22.28 -22.89
C SER A 429 -76.75 21.73 -24.27
#